data_AF-A0A0M4DC06-F1
#
_entry.id   AF-A0A0M4DC06-F1
#
_cell.length_a   1.000
_cell.length_b   1.000
_cell.length_c   1.000
_cell.angle_alpha   90.00
_cell.angle_beta   90.00
_cell.angle_gamma   90.00
#
_symmetry.space_group_name_H-M   'P 1'
#
loop_
_entity.id
_entity.type
_entity.pdbx_description
1 polymer ?
#
loop_
_entity_poly.entity_id
_entity_poly.type
_entity_poly.pdbx_seq_one_letter_code
_entity_poly.pdbx_strand_id
1 'polypeptide(L)'
;MVQVQGTGQNEAGVLGVSESEDGVLGFGKVSGKAGVAGANDHGGNGVFGRGTSGVVGHGQAGNGVIGASETEDGVLGIGKVAAKAGVAGVNDNGGNGVLGRGHNGLFGDGRGAGGSGVVGVSETGDGVLGIGKDAAKAGVAGVNDNGGNGLFGRGHNGVVGQAMSGGKAGFFAGDVEVTGDLILTGGDVAEQFAVADAAPDVDEVGPGTVVVLDDDGALAPCVRQYDSRVAGVVSGAGDRVPALVLDRGGEPAEDMERRDIAVVGKVWCRSDASDRGIRVGDLLTTSSTAGHAMAAVDRDAAFGAVLGKALTPLSSGTGLVLALVSLA
;
A
#
# COMPACT_ATOMS: atom_id res chain seq x y z
N MET A 1 36.29 19.01 -62.06
CA MET A 1 35.77 18.18 -60.96
C MET A 1 36.63 16.92 -60.96
N VAL A 2 37.49 16.74 -59.95
CA VAL A 2 38.31 15.52 -59.86
C VAL A 2 37.46 14.49 -59.12
N GLN A 3 36.93 13.52 -59.85
CA GLN A 3 36.27 12.38 -59.25
C GLN A 3 37.36 11.35 -58.94
N VAL A 4 37.60 11.11 -57.65
CA VAL A 4 38.46 10.01 -57.21
C VAL A 4 37.55 8.81 -56.96
N GLN A 5 37.76 7.73 -57.71
CA GLN A 5 37.11 6.44 -57.51
C GLN A 5 38.20 5.41 -57.24
N GLY A 6 38.23 4.86 -56.02
CA GLY A 6 39.17 3.81 -55.63
C GLY A 6 38.47 2.47 -55.45
N THR A 7 39.09 1.40 -55.96
CA THR A 7 38.63 0.00 -55.79
C THR A 7 39.82 -0.84 -55.34
N GLY A 8 39.62 -1.80 -54.45
CA GLY A 8 40.67 -2.68 -53.94
C GLY A 8 40.09 -4.07 -53.63
N GLN A 9 40.78 -5.13 -54.04
CA GLN A 9 40.35 -6.52 -53.81
C GLN A 9 40.99 -7.14 -52.56
N ASN A 10 42.26 -6.80 -52.29
CA ASN A 10 43.04 -7.28 -51.14
C ASN A 10 43.74 -6.14 -50.39
N GLU A 11 43.33 -4.90 -50.64
CA GLU A 11 43.91 -3.68 -50.08
C GLU A 11 42.83 -2.58 -49.97
N ALA A 12 43.15 -1.48 -49.29
CA ALA A 12 42.23 -0.35 -49.17
C ALA A 12 42.04 0.32 -50.55
N GLY A 13 40.78 0.49 -50.98
CA GLY A 13 40.49 1.19 -52.25
C GLY A 13 40.92 2.66 -52.24
N VAL A 14 40.84 3.33 -51.08
CA VAL A 14 41.37 4.69 -50.84
C VAL A 14 41.90 4.76 -49.41
N LEU A 15 43.09 5.34 -49.23
CA LEU A 15 43.71 5.58 -47.92
C LEU A 15 44.04 7.07 -47.77
N GLY A 16 43.48 7.72 -46.75
CA GLY A 16 43.80 9.10 -46.36
C GLY A 16 44.63 9.13 -45.07
N VAL A 17 45.80 9.76 -45.12
CA VAL A 17 46.71 9.93 -43.97
C VAL A 17 47.15 11.39 -43.92
N SER A 18 47.10 11.99 -42.73
CA SER A 18 47.56 13.36 -42.47
C SER A 18 48.21 13.42 -41.08
N GLU A 19 49.29 14.20 -40.94
CA GLU A 19 50.02 14.37 -39.67
C GLU A 19 49.62 15.65 -38.93
N SER A 20 49.01 16.62 -39.62
CA SER A 20 48.69 17.95 -39.07
C SER A 20 47.23 18.34 -39.20
N GLU A 21 46.43 17.60 -39.97
CA GLU A 21 45.04 17.91 -40.32
C GLU A 21 44.19 16.63 -40.36
N ASP A 22 42.95 16.73 -40.85
CA ASP A 22 42.09 15.56 -41.07
C ASP A 22 42.61 14.65 -42.20
N GLY A 23 42.65 13.34 -41.95
CA GLY A 23 42.98 12.36 -42.99
C GLY A 23 41.92 12.29 -44.11
N VAL A 24 40.64 12.51 -43.75
CA VAL A 24 39.49 12.58 -44.68
C VAL A 24 38.46 13.56 -44.13
N LEU A 25 37.98 14.48 -44.98
CA LEU A 25 36.93 15.45 -44.65
C LEU A 25 35.83 15.45 -45.73
N GLY A 26 34.57 15.30 -45.35
CA GLY A 26 33.43 15.22 -46.28
C GLY A 26 32.30 16.18 -45.95
N PHE A 27 31.80 16.91 -46.97
CA PHE A 27 30.71 17.88 -46.85
C PHE A 27 29.58 17.58 -47.85
N GLY A 28 28.35 17.41 -47.36
CA GLY A 28 27.15 17.31 -48.18
C GLY A 28 26.49 18.68 -48.30
N LYS A 29 26.24 19.16 -49.52
CA LYS A 29 25.59 20.46 -49.78
C LYS A 29 24.13 20.33 -50.27
N VAL A 30 23.61 19.10 -50.30
CA VAL A 30 22.26 18.79 -50.78
C VAL A 30 21.44 18.28 -49.60
N SER A 31 20.26 18.84 -49.41
CA SER A 31 19.32 18.41 -48.36
C SER A 31 19.00 16.91 -48.48
N GLY A 32 18.96 16.21 -47.35
CA GLY A 32 18.66 14.78 -47.29
C GLY A 32 19.79 13.84 -47.75
N LYS A 33 20.99 14.36 -48.03
CA LYS A 33 22.17 13.55 -48.38
C LYS A 33 23.23 13.62 -47.29
N ALA A 34 23.93 12.51 -47.06
CA ALA A 34 25.05 12.46 -46.13
C ALA A 34 26.28 13.16 -46.71
N GLY A 35 27.08 13.81 -45.86
CA GLY A 35 28.41 14.30 -46.25
C GLY A 35 29.42 13.16 -46.42
N VAL A 36 29.31 12.12 -45.58
CA VAL A 36 30.04 10.85 -45.67
C VAL A 36 29.07 9.73 -45.30
N ALA A 37 29.05 8.64 -46.07
CA ALA A 37 28.29 7.44 -45.76
C ALA A 37 29.24 6.23 -45.75
N GLY A 38 29.24 5.48 -44.65
CA GLY A 38 29.94 4.21 -44.53
C GLY A 38 28.94 3.06 -44.41
N ALA A 39 29.13 1.99 -45.18
CA ALA A 39 28.25 0.83 -45.21
C ALA A 39 29.08 -0.44 -45.38
N ASN A 40 28.59 -1.55 -44.79
CA ASN A 40 29.17 -2.87 -44.96
C ASN A 40 28.04 -3.91 -44.95
N ASP A 41 27.77 -4.49 -46.12
CA ASP A 41 26.66 -5.44 -46.30
C ASP A 41 27.08 -6.92 -46.06
N HIS A 42 28.28 -7.15 -45.53
CA HIS A 42 28.88 -8.47 -45.35
C HIS A 42 29.35 -8.71 -43.90
N GLY A 43 28.72 -8.07 -42.91
CA GLY A 43 28.92 -8.36 -41.50
C GLY A 43 30.12 -7.70 -40.81
N GLY A 44 30.72 -6.68 -41.44
CA GLY A 44 31.71 -5.82 -40.79
C GLY A 44 31.14 -4.46 -40.36
N ASN A 45 31.96 -3.63 -39.72
CA ASN A 45 31.55 -2.27 -39.36
C ASN A 45 31.43 -1.40 -40.62
N GLY A 46 30.31 -0.69 -40.78
CA GLY A 46 30.19 0.36 -41.80
C GLY A 46 31.11 1.56 -41.51
N VAL A 47 31.23 1.94 -40.23
CA VAL A 47 32.16 2.96 -39.73
C VAL A 47 32.77 2.47 -38.41
N PHE A 48 34.09 2.57 -38.27
CA PHE A 48 34.80 2.23 -37.04
C PHE A 48 35.67 3.40 -36.58
N GLY A 49 35.32 4.00 -35.43
CA GLY A 49 36.05 5.12 -34.84
C GLY A 49 36.85 4.70 -33.61
N ARG A 50 38.14 5.04 -33.55
CA ARG A 50 39.02 4.80 -32.41
C ARG A 50 39.89 6.03 -32.15
N GLY A 51 39.91 6.51 -30.92
CA GLY A 51 40.67 7.68 -30.50
C GLY A 51 40.30 8.10 -29.08
N THR A 52 40.73 9.29 -28.65
CA THR A 52 40.32 9.89 -27.36
C THR A 52 38.80 10.04 -27.27
N SER A 53 38.19 10.44 -28.39
CA SER A 53 36.75 10.32 -28.65
C SER A 53 36.60 9.45 -29.89
N GLY A 54 35.92 8.31 -29.79
CA GLY A 54 35.77 7.39 -30.93
C GLY A 54 34.84 7.93 -32.00
N VAL A 55 33.62 8.33 -31.61
CA VAL A 55 32.59 8.93 -32.48
C VAL A 55 31.88 10.04 -31.71
N VAL A 56 31.68 11.20 -32.34
CA VAL A 56 30.93 12.33 -31.77
C VAL A 56 29.84 12.73 -32.75
N GLY A 57 28.58 12.71 -32.31
CA GLY A 57 27.43 13.14 -33.11
C GLY A 57 26.81 14.42 -32.54
N HIS A 58 26.48 15.37 -33.40
CA HIS A 58 25.83 16.63 -33.03
C HIS A 58 24.74 16.97 -34.06
N GLY A 59 23.50 17.11 -33.61
CA GLY A 59 22.35 17.48 -34.43
C GLY A 59 21.74 18.79 -33.94
N GLN A 60 21.56 19.76 -34.85
CA GLN A 60 20.97 21.06 -34.48
C GLN A 60 19.43 21.02 -34.39
N ALA A 61 18.79 20.23 -35.26
CA ALA A 61 17.33 20.15 -35.36
C ALA A 61 16.80 18.69 -35.32
N GLY A 62 17.67 17.73 -35.00
CA GLY A 62 17.36 16.31 -34.95
C GLY A 62 18.35 15.56 -34.05
N ASN A 63 18.23 14.24 -34.01
CA ASN A 63 19.08 13.40 -33.15
C ASN A 63 20.56 13.52 -33.54
N GLY A 64 21.45 13.70 -32.55
CA GLY A 64 22.89 13.69 -32.79
C GLY A 64 23.42 12.32 -33.19
N VAL A 65 22.89 11.26 -32.57
CA VAL A 65 23.20 9.84 -32.87
C VAL A 65 21.90 9.02 -32.76
N ILE A 66 21.71 8.05 -33.67
CA ILE A 66 20.64 7.05 -33.60
C ILE A 66 21.30 5.68 -33.74
N GLY A 67 21.10 4.79 -32.78
CA GLY A 67 21.51 3.39 -32.85
C GLY A 67 20.28 2.49 -32.89
N ALA A 68 20.26 1.52 -33.81
CA ALA A 68 19.19 0.55 -33.98
C ALA A 68 19.81 -0.80 -34.32
N SER A 69 19.23 -1.87 -33.77
CA SER A 69 19.63 -3.25 -34.04
C SER A 69 18.38 -4.13 -33.97
N GLU A 70 18.30 -5.14 -34.84
CA GLU A 70 17.21 -6.11 -34.86
C GLU A 70 17.51 -7.35 -33.99
N THR A 71 18.79 -7.58 -33.69
CA THR A 71 19.27 -8.83 -33.06
C THR A 71 20.08 -8.62 -31.80
N GLU A 72 20.57 -7.40 -31.56
CA GLU A 72 21.47 -7.04 -30.46
C GLU A 72 21.06 -5.69 -29.84
N ASP A 73 21.95 -5.07 -29.06
CA ASP A 73 21.74 -3.73 -28.51
C ASP A 73 21.83 -2.67 -29.62
N GLY A 74 20.84 -1.78 -29.70
CA GLY A 74 20.91 -0.62 -30.59
C GLY A 74 22.06 0.33 -30.22
N VAL A 75 22.36 0.46 -28.93
CA VAL A 75 23.50 1.21 -28.37
C VAL A 75 23.99 0.50 -27.11
N LEU A 76 25.28 0.15 -27.06
CA LEU A 76 25.93 -0.45 -25.89
C LEU A 76 27.04 0.46 -25.35
N GLY A 77 26.91 0.92 -24.10
CA GLY A 77 27.96 1.70 -23.42
C GLY A 77 28.62 0.91 -22.29
N ILE A 78 29.94 0.72 -22.39
CA ILE A 78 30.73 -0.03 -21.41
C ILE A 78 31.77 0.91 -20.78
N GLY A 79 31.60 1.19 -19.48
CA GLY A 79 32.59 1.91 -18.67
C GLY A 79 33.51 0.93 -17.95
N LYS A 80 34.83 1.12 -18.05
CA LYS A 80 35.84 0.26 -17.38
C LYS A 80 36.57 0.96 -16.23
N VAL A 81 36.17 2.19 -15.91
CA VAL A 81 36.80 3.03 -14.88
C VAL A 81 35.83 3.20 -13.73
N ALA A 82 36.32 3.04 -12.50
CA ALA A 82 35.54 3.27 -11.30
C ALA A 82 34.95 4.70 -11.27
N ALA A 83 33.76 4.84 -10.67
CA ALA A 83 33.06 6.13 -10.52
C ALA A 83 32.76 6.88 -11.84
N LYS A 84 32.75 6.18 -12.98
CA LYS A 84 32.31 6.71 -14.28
C LYS A 84 31.13 5.89 -14.79
N ALA A 85 30.19 6.56 -15.46
CA ALA A 85 29.06 5.89 -16.09
C ALA A 85 29.48 5.20 -17.40
N GLY A 86 28.95 4.02 -17.68
CA GLY A 86 29.06 3.41 -19.01
C GLY A 86 28.21 4.13 -20.06
N VAL A 87 27.05 4.66 -19.63
CA VAL A 87 26.15 5.54 -20.40
C VAL A 87 25.63 6.61 -19.44
N ALA A 88 25.64 7.87 -19.88
CA ALA A 88 25.01 8.98 -19.16
C ALA A 88 23.99 9.67 -20.06
N GLY A 89 22.74 9.75 -19.62
CA GLY A 89 21.70 10.56 -20.25
C GLY A 89 21.40 11.79 -19.39
N VAL A 90 21.58 12.98 -19.94
CA VAL A 90 21.45 14.26 -19.23
C VAL A 90 20.51 15.17 -20.01
N ASN A 91 19.60 15.84 -19.30
CA ASN A 91 18.73 16.86 -19.87
C ASN A 91 18.53 17.99 -18.84
N ASP A 92 19.15 19.13 -19.11
CA ASP A 92 19.13 20.28 -18.18
C ASP A 92 17.93 21.23 -18.41
N ASN A 93 17.04 20.90 -19.35
CA ASN A 93 15.90 21.73 -19.74
C ASN A 93 14.55 21.06 -19.40
N GLY A 94 14.53 20.18 -18.39
CA GLY A 94 13.30 19.59 -17.85
C GLY A 94 12.71 18.42 -18.66
N GLY A 95 13.40 17.92 -19.68
CA GLY A 95 13.05 16.66 -20.33
C GLY A 95 13.65 15.45 -19.62
N ASN A 96 13.35 14.24 -20.12
CA ASN A 96 13.96 13.02 -19.60
C ASN A 96 15.45 12.96 -19.99
N GLY A 97 16.34 12.72 -19.03
CA GLY A 97 17.74 12.36 -19.33
C GLY A 97 17.83 10.98 -20.00
N VAL A 98 17.05 10.01 -19.51
CA VAL A 98 16.87 8.67 -20.10
C VAL A 98 15.38 8.33 -20.08
N LEU A 99 14.84 7.86 -21.21
CA LEU A 99 13.48 7.33 -21.30
C LEU A 99 13.54 5.89 -21.83
N GLY A 100 13.24 4.92 -20.97
CA GLY A 100 13.16 3.52 -21.34
C GLY A 100 11.73 3.06 -21.57
N ARG A 101 11.48 2.38 -22.70
CA ARG A 101 10.19 1.74 -23.01
C ARG A 101 10.47 0.34 -23.54
N GLY A 102 9.90 -0.67 -22.89
CA GLY A 102 10.08 -2.06 -23.25
C GLY A 102 9.46 -2.97 -22.19
N HIS A 103 9.74 -4.27 -22.24
CA HIS A 103 9.32 -5.22 -21.20
C HIS A 103 9.85 -4.82 -19.82
N ASN A 104 11.10 -4.37 -19.76
CA ASN A 104 11.67 -3.62 -18.64
C ASN A 104 12.06 -2.23 -19.15
N GLY A 105 11.56 -1.17 -18.51
CA GLY A 105 11.91 0.21 -18.89
C GLY A 105 13.32 0.61 -18.44
N LEU A 106 13.67 0.32 -17.19
CA LEU A 106 14.99 0.53 -16.61
C LEU A 106 15.31 -0.64 -15.67
N PHE A 107 16.51 -1.18 -15.74
CA PHE A 107 16.98 -2.26 -14.87
C PHE A 107 18.35 -1.89 -14.29
N GLY A 108 18.45 -1.81 -12.96
CA GLY A 108 19.69 -1.54 -12.24
C GLY A 108 20.12 -2.77 -11.43
N ASP A 109 21.30 -3.31 -11.72
CA ASP A 109 21.91 -4.44 -11.00
C ASP A 109 23.24 -4.00 -10.37
N GLY A 110 23.22 -3.76 -9.06
CA GLY A 110 24.38 -3.34 -8.28
C GLY A 110 25.12 -4.53 -7.67
N ARG A 111 26.15 -5.05 -8.35
CA ARG A 111 26.92 -6.22 -7.87
C ARG A 111 28.16 -5.90 -7.02
N GLY A 112 28.47 -4.61 -6.85
CA GLY A 112 29.62 -4.14 -6.05
C GLY A 112 29.26 -3.93 -4.58
N ALA A 113 30.24 -4.04 -3.68
CA ALA A 113 30.04 -3.77 -2.25
C ALA A 113 29.57 -2.31 -2.02
N GLY A 114 28.39 -2.15 -1.42
CA GLY A 114 27.91 -0.86 -0.88
C GLY A 114 27.23 0.11 -1.85
N GLY A 115 26.97 -0.28 -3.11
CA GLY A 115 26.24 0.55 -4.07
C GLY A 115 24.73 0.29 -4.08
N SER A 116 23.93 1.32 -4.33
CA SER A 116 22.50 1.17 -4.62
C SER A 116 22.30 0.74 -6.09
N GLY A 117 21.41 -0.22 -6.35
CA GLY A 117 21.06 -0.61 -7.71
C GLY A 117 20.36 0.51 -8.49
N VAL A 118 19.48 1.26 -7.82
CA VAL A 118 18.77 2.44 -8.35
C VAL A 118 18.68 3.51 -7.25
N VAL A 119 18.87 4.78 -7.62
CA VAL A 119 18.70 5.94 -6.74
C VAL A 119 17.79 6.95 -7.44
N GLY A 120 16.68 7.31 -6.79
CA GLY A 120 15.78 8.37 -7.25
C GLY A 120 15.87 9.59 -6.33
N VAL A 121 16.20 10.75 -6.88
CA VAL A 121 16.28 12.03 -6.15
C VAL A 121 15.43 13.05 -6.89
N SER A 122 14.59 13.78 -6.15
CA SER A 122 13.78 14.87 -6.68
C SER A 122 13.68 15.97 -5.64
N GLU A 123 13.82 17.23 -6.06
CA GLU A 123 13.70 18.39 -5.16
C GLU A 123 12.25 18.85 -4.99
N THR A 124 11.41 18.63 -6.01
CA THR A 124 10.06 19.20 -6.10
C THR A 124 8.96 18.17 -6.28
N GLY A 125 9.30 16.88 -6.43
CA GLY A 125 8.35 15.80 -6.60
C GLY A 125 8.82 14.50 -5.97
N ASP A 126 8.23 13.39 -6.39
CA ASP A 126 8.58 12.07 -5.88
C ASP A 126 9.98 11.64 -6.39
N GLY A 127 10.83 11.16 -5.50
CA GLY A 127 12.10 10.55 -5.90
C GLY A 127 11.88 9.28 -6.75
N VAL A 128 10.85 8.50 -6.43
CA VAL A 128 10.43 7.29 -7.16
C VAL A 128 8.90 7.19 -7.12
N LEU A 129 8.28 7.03 -8.29
CA LEU A 129 6.85 6.76 -8.44
C LEU A 129 6.63 5.39 -9.10
N GLY A 130 6.03 4.45 -8.38
CA GLY A 130 5.69 3.12 -8.89
C GLY A 130 4.18 2.94 -9.09
N ILE A 131 3.77 2.61 -10.32
CA ILE A 131 2.36 2.43 -10.68
C ILE A 131 2.16 1.04 -11.29
N GLY A 132 1.50 0.15 -10.55
CA GLY A 132 1.04 -1.15 -11.03
C GLY A 132 -0.35 -1.03 -11.68
N LYS A 133 -0.58 -1.77 -12.77
CA LYS A 133 -1.87 -1.78 -13.49
C LYS A 133 -2.53 -3.15 -13.55
N ASP A 134 -1.89 -4.16 -12.95
CA ASP A 134 -2.39 -5.53 -12.86
C ASP A 134 -2.85 -5.79 -11.42
N ALA A 135 -4.07 -6.30 -11.25
CA ALA A 135 -4.67 -6.53 -9.94
C ALA A 135 -3.93 -7.61 -9.11
N ALA A 136 -3.16 -8.49 -9.75
CA ALA A 136 -2.40 -9.55 -9.11
C ALA A 136 -0.95 -9.17 -8.79
N LYS A 137 -0.55 -7.90 -8.99
CA LYS A 137 0.83 -7.44 -8.84
C LYS A 137 0.92 -6.18 -7.97
N ALA A 138 2.05 -6.03 -7.28
CA ALA A 138 2.35 -4.80 -6.55
C ALA A 138 2.79 -3.68 -7.50
N GLY A 139 2.48 -2.42 -7.14
CA GLY A 139 3.05 -1.25 -7.82
C GLY A 139 4.55 -1.06 -7.52
N VAL A 140 4.96 -1.36 -6.29
CA VAL A 140 6.36 -1.42 -5.83
C VAL A 140 6.48 -2.61 -4.87
N ALA A 141 7.54 -3.40 -5.00
CA ALA A 141 7.86 -4.49 -4.09
C ALA A 141 9.26 -4.27 -3.48
N GLY A 142 9.35 -4.19 -2.15
CA GLY A 142 10.60 -4.17 -1.40
C GLY A 142 10.80 -5.52 -0.70
N VAL A 143 11.84 -6.26 -1.07
CA VAL A 143 12.11 -7.63 -0.58
C VAL A 143 13.53 -7.71 -0.05
N ASN A 144 13.70 -8.32 1.13
CA ASN A 144 15.00 -8.60 1.72
C ASN A 144 14.98 -9.98 2.40
N ASP A 145 15.48 -11.00 1.71
CA ASP A 145 15.46 -12.39 2.20
C ASP A 145 16.59 -12.70 3.21
N ASN A 146 17.44 -11.72 3.53
CA ASN A 146 18.60 -11.89 4.41
C ASN A 146 18.43 -11.21 5.78
N GLY A 147 17.18 -10.92 6.19
CA GLY A 147 16.85 -10.46 7.55
C GLY A 147 16.98 -8.96 7.81
N GLY A 148 17.28 -8.15 6.79
CA GLY A 148 17.16 -6.69 6.89
C GLY A 148 15.73 -6.20 6.63
N ASN A 149 15.54 -4.88 6.66
CA ASN A 149 14.25 -4.28 6.33
C ASN A 149 13.95 -4.49 4.84
N GLY A 150 12.72 -4.94 4.52
CA GLY A 150 12.22 -4.94 3.13
C GLY A 150 11.91 -3.52 2.64
N LEU A 151 11.46 -2.64 3.54
CA LEU A 151 11.23 -1.23 3.30
C LEU A 151 11.68 -0.40 4.52
N PHE A 152 12.40 0.69 4.29
CA PHE A 152 12.75 1.67 5.31
C PHE A 152 12.31 3.06 4.85
N GLY A 153 11.36 3.65 5.57
CA GLY A 153 10.83 4.99 5.30
C GLY A 153 11.16 5.95 6.43
N ARG A 154 11.62 7.16 6.08
CA ARG A 154 11.87 8.24 7.04
C ARG A 154 11.41 9.57 6.46
N GLY A 155 10.57 10.27 7.20
CA GLY A 155 10.02 11.57 6.83
C GLY A 155 9.22 12.16 7.98
N HIS A 156 8.59 13.32 7.77
CA HIS A 156 7.64 13.87 8.73
C HIS A 156 6.43 12.94 8.94
N ASN A 157 6.01 12.28 7.86
CA ASN A 157 5.13 11.12 7.89
C ASN A 157 5.94 9.90 7.44
N GLY A 158 5.79 8.76 8.13
CA GLY A 158 6.49 7.52 7.80
C GLY A 158 5.91 6.84 6.56
N VAL A 159 4.94 5.94 6.76
CA VAL A 159 4.24 5.22 5.70
C VAL A 159 2.75 5.58 5.75
N VAL A 160 2.17 5.92 4.60
CA VAL A 160 0.74 6.20 4.45
C VAL A 160 0.12 5.12 3.58
N GLY A 161 -0.79 4.33 4.15
CA GLY A 161 -1.55 3.31 3.43
C GLY A 161 -2.99 3.76 3.22
N GLN A 162 -3.48 3.73 1.98
CA GLN A 162 -4.87 4.00 1.65
C GLN A 162 -5.40 2.87 0.76
N ALA A 163 -6.46 2.21 1.22
CA ALA A 163 -7.15 1.19 0.44
C ALA A 163 -8.34 1.78 -0.32
N MET A 164 -8.60 1.25 -1.51
CA MET A 164 -9.89 1.41 -2.18
C MET A 164 -10.96 0.54 -1.49
N SER A 165 -12.24 0.75 -1.84
CA SER A 165 -13.37 0.04 -1.24
C SER A 165 -13.13 -1.47 -1.11
N GLY A 166 -13.28 -2.01 0.09
CA GLY A 166 -13.10 -3.44 0.41
C GLY A 166 -11.65 -3.89 0.64
N GLY A 167 -10.64 -3.03 0.41
CA GLY A 167 -9.24 -3.35 0.63
C GLY A 167 -8.75 -3.10 2.06
N LYS A 168 -7.60 -3.66 2.41
CA LYS A 168 -6.88 -3.39 3.66
C LYS A 168 -5.82 -2.33 3.42
N ALA A 169 -5.75 -1.30 4.27
CA ALA A 169 -4.71 -0.28 4.18
C ALA A 169 -3.30 -0.82 4.53
N GLY A 170 -3.25 -1.87 5.36
CA GLY A 170 -2.04 -2.60 5.71
C GLY A 170 -2.37 -4.02 6.21
N PHE A 171 -1.42 -4.93 6.01
CA PHE A 171 -1.44 -6.28 6.58
C PHE A 171 -0.06 -6.53 7.21
N PHE A 172 -0.06 -6.90 8.49
CA PHE A 172 1.16 -7.12 9.26
C PHE A 172 1.12 -8.55 9.78
N ALA A 173 2.08 -9.37 9.35
CA ALA A 173 2.30 -10.72 9.87
C ALA A 173 3.44 -10.66 10.90
N GLY A 174 3.08 -10.74 12.18
CA GLY A 174 3.99 -10.54 13.31
C GLY A 174 3.56 -9.36 14.18
N ASP A 175 4.46 -8.94 15.06
CA ASP A 175 4.20 -7.90 16.03
C ASP A 175 4.29 -6.49 15.41
N VAL A 176 3.50 -5.55 15.95
CA VAL A 176 3.54 -4.13 15.60
C VAL A 176 3.90 -3.34 16.86
N GLU A 177 5.07 -2.70 16.84
CA GLU A 177 5.50 -1.80 17.91
C GLU A 177 5.14 -0.35 17.56
N VAL A 178 4.40 0.32 18.45
CA VAL A 178 4.03 1.74 18.33
C VAL A 178 4.55 2.47 19.55
N THR A 179 5.48 3.40 19.36
CA THR A 179 6.10 4.16 20.46
C THR A 179 5.27 5.37 20.92
N GLY A 180 4.20 5.68 20.18
CA GLY A 180 3.21 6.70 20.52
C GLY A 180 1.81 6.08 20.60
N ASP A 181 0.78 6.89 20.35
CA ASP A 181 -0.60 6.42 20.43
C ASP A 181 -1.04 5.67 19.16
N LEU A 182 -1.78 4.58 19.35
CA LEU A 182 -2.56 3.95 18.30
C LEU A 182 -3.94 4.62 18.22
N ILE A 183 -4.13 5.46 17.22
CA ILE A 183 -5.38 6.20 17.03
C ILE A 183 -6.37 5.36 16.22
N LEU A 184 -7.47 4.96 16.86
CA LEU A 184 -8.59 4.22 16.25
C LEU A 184 -9.86 5.08 16.33
N THR A 185 -10.66 5.10 15.27
CA THR A 185 -11.81 6.03 15.15
C THR A 185 -13.15 5.46 15.60
N GLY A 186 -13.23 4.16 15.88
CA GLY A 186 -14.43 3.50 16.40
C GLY A 186 -14.75 3.85 17.86
N GLY A 187 -15.90 3.39 18.34
CA GLY A 187 -16.46 3.77 19.64
C GLY A 187 -16.00 2.92 20.82
N ASP A 188 -15.70 1.65 20.56
CA ASP A 188 -15.54 0.58 21.54
C ASP A 188 -14.43 -0.41 21.13
N VAL A 189 -13.98 -1.19 22.11
CA VAL A 189 -13.22 -2.40 21.89
C VAL A 189 -14.22 -3.55 22.00
N ALA A 190 -14.33 -4.31 20.92
CA ALA A 190 -15.18 -5.48 20.86
C ALA A 190 -14.35 -6.76 20.81
N GLU A 191 -14.95 -7.87 21.24
CA GLU A 191 -14.39 -9.21 21.09
C GLU A 191 -15.44 -10.12 20.45
N GLN A 192 -15.02 -11.05 19.60
CA GLN A 192 -15.94 -11.95 18.91
C GLN A 192 -16.28 -13.17 19.74
N PHE A 193 -17.57 -13.38 19.97
CA PHE A 193 -18.11 -14.53 20.68
C PHE A 193 -19.08 -15.31 19.81
N ALA A 194 -19.19 -16.62 20.06
CA ALA A 194 -20.22 -17.46 19.46
C ALA A 194 -21.60 -17.12 20.05
N VAL A 195 -22.62 -17.14 19.20
CA VAL A 195 -24.03 -17.03 19.61
C VAL A 195 -24.61 -18.43 19.75
N ALA A 196 -25.41 -18.68 20.80
CA ALA A 196 -25.99 -19.99 21.04
C ALA A 196 -27.03 -20.35 19.96
N ASP A 197 -26.97 -21.57 19.43
CA ASP A 197 -27.90 -22.09 18.40
C ASP A 197 -29.38 -22.05 18.82
N ALA A 198 -29.63 -22.09 20.13
CA ALA A 198 -30.97 -22.05 20.72
C ALA A 198 -31.51 -20.62 20.95
N ALA A 199 -30.76 -19.58 20.57
CA ALA A 199 -31.25 -18.21 20.63
C ALA A 199 -32.49 -18.07 19.70
N PRO A 200 -33.61 -17.52 20.17
CA PRO A 200 -34.76 -17.25 19.31
C PRO A 200 -34.31 -16.30 18.20
N ASP A 201 -34.34 -16.78 16.96
CA ASP A 201 -33.82 -16.17 15.72
C ASP A 201 -32.50 -15.40 15.88
N VAL A 202 -31.41 -15.84 15.24
CA VAL A 202 -30.11 -15.14 15.32
C VAL A 202 -30.16 -13.67 14.81
N ASP A 203 -31.22 -13.32 14.08
CA ASP A 203 -31.62 -11.96 13.72
C ASP A 203 -32.01 -11.06 14.92
N GLU A 204 -32.49 -11.63 16.04
CA GLU A 204 -32.79 -10.91 17.28
C GLU A 204 -31.52 -10.49 18.04
N VAL A 205 -30.40 -11.20 17.87
CA VAL A 205 -29.06 -10.87 18.39
C VAL A 205 -28.35 -9.87 17.46
N GLY A 206 -29.08 -8.82 17.10
CA GLY A 206 -28.56 -7.72 16.28
C GLY A 206 -27.83 -6.65 17.10
N PRO A 207 -27.28 -5.63 16.42
CA PRO A 207 -26.59 -4.53 17.08
C PRO A 207 -27.44 -3.85 18.17
N GLY A 208 -26.77 -3.55 19.29
CA GLY A 208 -27.32 -2.95 20.49
C GLY A 208 -27.99 -3.93 21.45
N THR A 209 -28.14 -5.21 21.10
CA THR A 209 -28.68 -6.22 22.00
C THR A 209 -27.75 -6.44 23.20
N VAL A 210 -28.31 -6.42 24.40
CA VAL A 210 -27.63 -6.81 25.64
C VAL A 210 -27.63 -8.32 25.76
N VAL A 211 -26.44 -8.90 25.94
CA VAL A 211 -26.24 -10.34 25.94
C VAL A 211 -25.68 -10.83 27.27
N VAL A 212 -26.00 -12.08 27.59
CA VAL A 212 -25.48 -12.83 28.73
C VAL A 212 -24.79 -14.10 28.24
N LEU A 213 -23.86 -14.62 29.03
CA LEU A 213 -23.30 -15.95 28.83
C LEU A 213 -24.32 -17.02 29.27
N ASP A 214 -24.46 -18.06 28.45
CA ASP A 214 -25.07 -19.31 28.87
C ASP A 214 -24.07 -20.22 29.59
N ASP A 215 -24.50 -21.43 29.95
CA ASP A 215 -23.68 -22.38 30.73
C ASP A 215 -22.54 -23.00 29.91
N ASP A 216 -22.63 -22.93 28.57
CA ASP A 216 -21.60 -23.39 27.64
C ASP A 216 -20.64 -22.24 27.22
N GLY A 217 -20.91 -21.01 27.68
CA GLY A 217 -20.13 -19.81 27.37
C GLY A 217 -20.49 -19.14 26.05
N ALA A 218 -21.58 -19.55 25.40
CA ALA A 218 -22.14 -18.87 24.24
C ALA A 218 -23.07 -17.73 24.65
N LEU A 219 -23.38 -16.85 23.70
CA LEU A 219 -24.20 -15.68 23.96
C LEU A 219 -25.68 -15.90 23.67
N ALA A 220 -26.51 -15.37 24.56
CA ALA A 220 -27.94 -15.23 24.36
C ALA A 220 -28.42 -13.83 24.78
N PRO A 221 -29.54 -13.32 24.22
CA PRO A 221 -30.17 -12.09 24.72
C PRO A 221 -30.48 -12.22 26.21
N CYS A 222 -30.25 -11.14 26.97
CA CYS A 222 -30.66 -11.14 28.38
C CYS A 222 -32.19 -11.20 28.48
N VAL A 223 -32.74 -11.99 29.40
CA VAL A 223 -34.20 -12.08 29.66
C VAL A 223 -34.55 -11.94 31.14
N ARG A 224 -33.55 -11.63 31.98
CA ARG A 224 -33.68 -11.51 33.43
C ARG A 224 -33.06 -10.20 33.88
N GLN A 225 -33.73 -9.53 34.81
CA GLN A 225 -33.18 -8.36 35.48
C GLN A 225 -32.01 -8.77 36.38
N TYR A 226 -30.96 -7.94 36.43
CA TYR A 226 -29.79 -8.16 37.27
C TYR A 226 -29.11 -9.53 37.07
N ASP A 227 -28.97 -9.98 35.82
CA ASP A 227 -28.26 -11.23 35.51
C ASP A 227 -26.74 -10.99 35.59
N SER A 228 -26.06 -11.69 36.49
CA SER A 228 -24.62 -11.54 36.70
C SER A 228 -23.77 -12.17 35.59
N ARG A 229 -24.41 -12.85 34.62
CA ARG A 229 -23.75 -13.40 33.43
C ARG A 229 -23.71 -12.40 32.27
N VAL A 230 -24.05 -11.13 32.50
CA VAL A 230 -23.99 -10.08 31.49
C VAL A 230 -22.60 -10.04 30.84
N ALA A 231 -22.56 -10.16 29.52
CA ALA A 231 -21.34 -10.28 28.74
C ALA A 231 -21.02 -9.01 27.93
N GLY A 232 -21.97 -8.10 27.80
CA GLY A 232 -21.79 -6.84 27.08
C GLY A 232 -22.96 -6.52 26.15
N VAL A 233 -22.67 -5.73 25.12
CA VAL A 233 -23.63 -5.29 24.10
C VAL A 233 -23.10 -5.64 22.73
N VAL A 234 -23.94 -6.17 21.84
CA VAL A 234 -23.57 -6.37 20.43
C VAL A 234 -23.24 -5.01 19.81
N SER A 235 -22.02 -4.84 19.32
CA SER A 235 -21.54 -3.59 18.73
C SER A 235 -22.16 -3.33 17.34
N GLY A 236 -22.02 -2.10 16.84
CA GLY A 236 -22.47 -1.74 15.48
C GLY A 236 -23.85 -1.06 15.39
N ALA A 237 -24.50 -0.74 16.50
CA ALA A 237 -25.79 -0.04 16.48
C ALA A 237 -25.61 1.46 16.23
N GLY A 238 -26.64 2.10 15.65
CA GLY A 238 -26.65 3.55 15.44
C GLY A 238 -25.52 4.02 14.51
N ASP A 239 -24.74 4.98 14.99
CA ASP A 239 -23.59 5.57 14.28
C ASP A 239 -22.22 5.06 14.78
N ARG A 240 -22.21 3.98 15.57
CA ARG A 240 -20.98 3.45 16.18
C ARG A 240 -20.59 2.11 15.61
N VAL A 241 -19.29 1.92 15.45
CA VAL A 241 -18.62 0.69 15.06
C VAL A 241 -17.43 0.46 15.97
N PRO A 242 -16.98 -0.79 16.16
CA PRO A 242 -15.80 -1.08 16.96
C PRO A 242 -14.54 -0.42 16.39
N ALA A 243 -13.72 0.11 17.28
CA ALA A 243 -12.38 0.64 16.97
C ALA A 243 -11.37 -0.51 16.85
N LEU A 244 -11.54 -1.53 17.67
CA LEU A 244 -10.71 -2.74 17.73
C LEU A 244 -11.61 -3.94 17.94
N VAL A 245 -11.38 -5.01 17.18
CA VAL A 245 -12.07 -6.30 17.34
C VAL A 245 -11.04 -7.36 17.70
N LEU A 246 -11.20 -7.98 18.86
CA LEU A 246 -10.39 -9.06 19.40
C LEU A 246 -10.99 -10.43 19.09
N ASP A 247 -10.17 -11.48 19.16
CA ASP A 247 -10.51 -12.87 18.80
C ASP A 247 -11.29 -13.00 17.49
N ARG A 248 -10.98 -12.14 16.51
CA ARG A 248 -11.67 -12.19 15.24
C ARG A 248 -11.42 -13.55 14.60
N GLY A 249 -12.48 -14.36 14.51
CA GLY A 249 -12.41 -15.67 13.90
C GLY A 249 -11.96 -15.56 12.44
N GLY A 250 -11.43 -16.66 11.90
CA GLY A 250 -11.27 -16.82 10.45
C GLY A 250 -12.63 -16.84 9.74
N GLU A 251 -12.66 -17.37 8.50
CA GLU A 251 -13.94 -17.72 7.86
C GLU A 251 -14.77 -18.55 8.86
N PRO A 252 -16.00 -18.13 9.20
CA PRO A 252 -16.86 -18.90 10.10
C PRO A 252 -16.99 -20.32 9.55
N ALA A 253 -16.96 -21.34 10.42
CA ALA A 253 -17.55 -22.62 10.03
C ALA A 253 -19.02 -22.36 9.66
N GLU A 254 -19.55 -23.07 8.66
CA GLU A 254 -20.89 -22.82 8.07
C GLU A 254 -22.03 -22.73 9.12
N ASP A 255 -21.78 -23.22 10.34
CA ASP A 255 -22.76 -23.41 11.40
C ASP A 255 -22.50 -22.56 12.66
N MET A 256 -21.46 -21.72 12.71
CA MET A 256 -21.13 -20.92 13.91
C MET A 256 -21.16 -19.42 13.63
N GLU A 257 -22.25 -18.78 14.04
CA GLU A 257 -22.40 -17.34 13.94
C GLU A 257 -21.71 -16.63 15.12
N ARG A 258 -20.84 -15.65 14.79
CA ARG A 258 -20.14 -14.83 15.78
C ARG A 258 -20.64 -13.39 15.75
N ARG A 259 -20.54 -12.72 16.90
CA ARG A 259 -20.91 -11.31 17.06
C ARG A 259 -19.80 -10.53 17.76
N ASP A 260 -19.56 -9.31 17.29
CA ASP A 260 -18.66 -8.36 17.94
C ASP A 260 -19.36 -7.80 19.19
N ILE A 261 -18.89 -8.17 20.38
CA ILE A 261 -19.45 -7.69 21.64
C ILE A 261 -18.58 -6.60 22.23
N ALA A 262 -19.16 -5.42 22.41
CA ALA A 262 -18.54 -4.30 23.10
C ALA A 262 -18.28 -4.68 24.57
N VAL A 263 -17.01 -4.88 24.92
CA VAL A 263 -16.58 -5.17 26.29
C VAL A 263 -16.15 -3.91 27.04
N VAL A 264 -15.62 -2.93 26.32
CA VAL A 264 -15.28 -1.60 26.86
C VAL A 264 -15.47 -0.50 25.81
N GLY A 265 -15.94 0.66 26.26
CA GLY A 265 -16.04 1.86 25.43
C GLY A 265 -17.49 2.31 25.20
N LYS A 266 -17.73 3.08 24.14
CA LYS A 266 -19.01 3.73 23.88
C LYS A 266 -19.81 2.97 22.82
N VAL A 267 -20.92 2.36 23.23
CA VAL A 267 -21.79 1.54 22.36
C VAL A 267 -23.25 1.96 22.53
N TRP A 268 -24.04 1.84 21.45
CA TRP A 268 -25.49 2.02 21.53
C TRP A 268 -26.14 0.76 22.09
N CYS A 269 -26.88 0.90 23.17
CA CYS A 269 -27.51 -0.18 23.92
C CYS A 269 -29.02 -0.11 23.80
N ARG A 270 -29.67 -1.20 23.34
CA ARG A 270 -31.12 -1.37 23.46
C ARG A 270 -31.47 -1.33 24.94
N SER A 271 -32.42 -0.48 25.28
CA SER A 271 -32.75 -0.18 26.66
C SER A 271 -34.25 -0.03 26.84
N ASP A 272 -34.73 -0.48 27.99
CA ASP A 272 -36.11 -0.42 28.42
C ASP A 272 -36.23 0.53 29.62
N ALA A 273 -36.99 1.60 29.40
CA ALA A 273 -37.31 2.62 30.37
C ALA A 273 -38.81 2.61 30.74
N SER A 274 -39.53 1.51 30.49
CA SER A 274 -40.97 1.39 30.75
C SER A 274 -41.30 1.52 32.24
N ASP A 275 -40.49 0.94 33.12
CA ASP A 275 -40.67 1.05 34.57
C ASP A 275 -40.08 2.36 35.13
N ARG A 276 -38.93 2.80 34.57
CA ARG A 276 -38.23 4.01 35.01
C ARG A 276 -37.40 4.60 33.88
N GLY A 277 -37.55 5.91 33.67
CA GLY A 277 -36.69 6.69 32.79
C GLY A 277 -35.20 6.55 33.13
N ILE A 278 -34.37 6.32 32.12
CA ILE A 278 -32.90 6.28 32.19
C ILE A 278 -32.36 7.70 32.05
N ARG A 279 -31.49 8.11 32.97
CA ARG A 279 -30.82 9.42 32.96
C ARG A 279 -29.34 9.27 32.65
N VAL A 280 -28.72 10.33 32.15
CA VAL A 280 -27.26 10.39 31.97
C VAL A 280 -26.58 10.12 33.31
N GLY A 281 -25.63 9.18 33.31
CA GLY A 281 -24.89 8.75 34.49
C GLY A 281 -25.53 7.61 35.29
N ASP A 282 -26.77 7.21 34.97
CA ASP A 282 -27.39 6.02 35.58
C ASP A 282 -26.56 4.77 35.25
N LEU A 283 -26.37 3.90 36.25
CA LEU A 283 -25.86 2.55 36.02
C LEU A 283 -26.90 1.76 35.23
N LEU A 284 -26.43 0.94 34.29
CA LEU A 284 -27.26 0.06 33.47
C LEU A 284 -27.01 -1.39 33.85
N THR A 285 -28.07 -2.20 33.82
CA THR A 285 -28.07 -3.66 34.07
C THR A 285 -28.99 -4.33 33.05
N THR A 286 -28.99 -5.65 32.95
CA THR A 286 -29.95 -6.41 32.11
C THR A 286 -31.40 -6.16 32.53
N SER A 287 -32.33 -6.24 31.57
CA SER A 287 -33.78 -6.14 31.75
C SER A 287 -34.47 -7.50 31.63
N SER A 288 -35.73 -7.58 32.07
CA SER A 288 -36.65 -8.67 31.72
C SER A 288 -37.13 -8.58 30.27
N THR A 289 -37.04 -7.40 29.65
CA THR A 289 -37.28 -7.22 28.21
C THR A 289 -36.10 -7.77 27.43
N ALA A 290 -36.36 -8.77 26.59
CA ALA A 290 -35.34 -9.55 25.90
C ALA A 290 -34.31 -8.65 25.19
N GLY A 291 -33.02 -8.81 25.51
CA GLY A 291 -31.93 -8.08 24.87
C GLY A 291 -31.83 -6.60 25.23
N HIS A 292 -32.54 -6.11 26.25
CA HIS A 292 -32.53 -4.71 26.66
C HIS A 292 -31.82 -4.51 28.00
N ALA A 293 -31.17 -3.36 28.17
CA ALA A 293 -30.74 -2.86 29.48
C ALA A 293 -31.87 -2.10 30.18
N MET A 294 -31.74 -1.89 31.48
CA MET A 294 -32.57 -0.98 32.27
C MET A 294 -31.70 -0.24 33.29
N ALA A 295 -32.24 0.79 33.95
CA ALA A 295 -31.55 1.47 35.03
C ALA A 295 -31.36 0.54 36.25
N ALA A 296 -30.12 0.39 36.72
CA ALA A 296 -29.77 -0.37 37.92
C ALA A 296 -30.03 0.48 39.17
N VAL A 297 -31.23 0.35 39.73
CA VAL A 297 -31.66 1.12 40.92
C VAL A 297 -31.49 0.34 42.22
N ASP A 298 -31.52 -0.99 42.16
CA ASP A 298 -31.20 -1.87 43.28
C ASP A 298 -29.68 -2.01 43.37
N ARG A 299 -29.11 -1.43 44.41
CA ARG A 299 -27.66 -1.41 44.61
C ARG A 299 -27.11 -2.76 45.06
N ASP A 300 -27.91 -3.57 45.75
CA ASP A 300 -27.47 -4.85 46.27
C ASP A 300 -27.48 -5.91 45.15
N ALA A 301 -28.47 -5.86 44.27
CA ALA A 301 -28.55 -6.73 43.09
C ALA A 301 -27.60 -6.31 41.95
N ALA A 302 -27.16 -5.05 41.91
CA ALA A 302 -26.28 -4.55 40.85
C ALA A 302 -24.88 -5.16 40.87
N PHE A 303 -24.39 -5.64 42.02
CA PHE A 303 -23.04 -6.19 42.11
C PHE A 303 -22.90 -7.43 41.21
N GLY A 304 -22.00 -7.37 40.23
CA GLY A 304 -21.80 -8.41 39.22
C GLY A 304 -22.78 -8.38 38.04
N ALA A 305 -23.77 -7.48 38.02
CA ALA A 305 -24.76 -7.36 36.93
C ALA A 305 -24.72 -5.99 36.21
N VAL A 306 -23.82 -5.09 36.62
CA VAL A 306 -23.65 -3.79 35.97
C VAL A 306 -23.02 -3.98 34.59
N LEU A 307 -23.71 -3.49 33.57
CA LEU A 307 -23.24 -3.41 32.19
C LEU A 307 -22.37 -2.18 31.94
N GLY A 308 -22.70 -1.06 32.59
CA GLY A 308 -22.03 0.22 32.36
C GLY A 308 -22.85 1.42 32.82
N LYS A 309 -22.62 2.58 32.20
CA LYS A 309 -23.31 3.85 32.49
C LYS A 309 -23.95 4.46 31.26
N ALA A 310 -25.16 5.00 31.42
CA ALA A 310 -25.84 5.76 30.37
C ALA A 310 -25.12 7.10 30.08
N LEU A 311 -24.93 7.40 28.80
CA LEU A 311 -24.40 8.66 28.27
C LEU A 311 -25.50 9.52 27.63
N THR A 312 -26.64 8.92 27.29
CA THR A 312 -27.85 9.62 26.83
C THR A 312 -29.06 9.18 27.65
N PRO A 313 -30.09 10.05 27.80
CA PRO A 313 -31.30 9.67 28.52
C PRO A 313 -32.28 8.87 27.63
N LEU A 314 -33.19 8.13 28.27
CA LEU A 314 -34.40 7.56 27.66
C LEU A 314 -35.56 7.73 28.65
N SER A 315 -36.55 8.55 28.31
CA SER A 315 -37.59 8.96 29.28
C SER A 315 -38.59 7.86 29.63
N SER A 316 -38.96 7.02 28.65
CA SER A 316 -39.97 5.97 28.78
C SER A 316 -39.92 5.02 27.58
N GLY A 317 -40.45 3.80 27.74
CA GLY A 317 -40.55 2.80 26.67
C GLY A 317 -39.19 2.20 26.29
N THR A 318 -39.12 1.55 25.12
CA THR A 318 -37.89 0.94 24.61
C THR A 318 -37.20 1.84 23.59
N GLY A 319 -35.86 1.87 23.59
CA GLY A 319 -35.08 2.64 22.62
C GLY A 319 -33.58 2.42 22.75
N LEU A 320 -32.78 3.15 21.97
CA LEU A 320 -31.32 3.13 22.08
C LEU A 320 -30.84 4.17 23.10
N VAL A 321 -29.97 3.73 24.00
CA VAL A 321 -29.20 4.58 24.92
C VAL A 321 -27.74 4.41 24.60
N LEU A 322 -27.02 5.50 24.36
CA LEU A 322 -25.57 5.44 24.27
C LEU A 322 -25.05 5.12 25.67
N ALA A 323 -24.25 4.08 25.80
CA ALA A 323 -23.69 3.64 27.07
C ALA A 323 -22.15 3.64 27.01
N LEU A 324 -21.52 3.98 28.12
CA LEU A 324 -20.13 3.63 28.40
C LEU A 324 -20.15 2.26 29.07
N VAL A 325 -19.76 1.23 28.33
CA VAL A 325 -19.66 -0.15 28.84
C VAL A 325 -18.28 -0.38 29.43
N SER A 326 -18.26 -1.14 30.53
CA SER A 326 -17.07 -1.76 31.09
C SER A 326 -17.55 -2.92 31.95
N LEU A 327 -17.29 -4.15 31.54
CA LEU A 327 -17.53 -5.31 32.39
C LEU A 327 -16.58 -5.21 33.58
N ALA A 328 -17.13 -5.18 34.79
CA ALA A 328 -16.41 -5.00 36.05
C ALA A 328 -16.58 -6.23 36.94
#